data_AF-A0A954NR23-F1
#
_entry.id   AF-A0A954NR23-F1
#
_cell.length_a   1.000
_cell.length_b   1.000
_cell.length_c   1.000
_cell.angle_alpha   90.00
_cell.angle_beta   90.00
_cell.angle_gamma   90.00
#
_symmetry.space_group_name_H-M   'P 1'
#
loop_
_entity.id
_entity.type
_entity.pdbx_description
1 polymer ?
#
loop_
_entity_poly.entity_id
_entity_poly.type
_entity_poly.pdbx_seq_one_letter_code
_entity_poly.pdbx_strand_id
1 'polypeptide(L)'
;RGRPVPFSLRDGREIGLRGRIDRIDQHRETGQWVLLDYKSSDAGKPPDKMHRRQGAWVDLQLPLYRHLARQLGVDGDVLMGYVVLPRDSKGVEELIADWTAEDLGEADAKAREVGNLILDGVFWPPVYPPPEYSEDLAAICQDNIYARRGTE
;
A
#
# COMPACT_ATOMS: atom_id res chain seq x y z
N ARG A 1 -15.28 13.82 -9.12
CA ARG A 1 -14.18 12.87 -8.81
C ARG A 1 -13.00 13.23 -9.72
N GLY A 2 -11.76 13.24 -9.20
CA GLY A 2 -10.58 13.60 -9.99
C GLY A 2 -10.31 12.63 -11.14
N ARG A 3 -9.58 13.10 -12.16
CA ARG A 3 -9.13 12.25 -13.27
C ARG A 3 -8.17 11.19 -12.72
N PRO A 4 -8.25 9.92 -13.18
CA PRO A 4 -7.27 8.90 -12.79
C PRO A 4 -5.86 9.33 -13.24
N VAL A 5 -4.85 8.95 -12.47
CA VAL A 5 -3.45 9.09 -12.88
C VAL A 5 -3.11 7.94 -13.82
N PRO A 6 -2.67 8.21 -15.06
CA PRO A 6 -2.10 7.20 -15.94
C PRO A 6 -0.95 6.46 -15.27
N PHE A 7 -0.97 5.13 -15.30
CA PHE A 7 0.10 4.29 -14.79
C PHE A 7 0.41 3.17 -15.79
N SER A 8 1.58 3.28 -16.42
CA SER A 8 2.03 2.36 -17.45
C SER A 8 2.55 1.06 -16.84
N LEU A 9 2.10 -0.06 -17.43
CA LEU A 9 2.47 -1.42 -17.07
C LEU A 9 3.69 -1.91 -17.85
N ARG A 10 4.19 -3.12 -17.53
CA ARG A 10 5.44 -3.65 -18.12
C ARG A 10 5.31 -3.94 -19.62
N ASP A 11 4.11 -4.26 -20.08
CA ASP A 11 3.82 -4.63 -21.47
C ASP A 11 3.22 -3.48 -22.30
N GLY A 12 3.32 -2.26 -21.80
CA GLY A 12 2.85 -1.05 -22.49
C GLY A 12 1.34 -0.77 -22.34
N ARG A 13 0.58 -1.66 -21.68
CA ARG A 13 -0.80 -1.33 -21.26
C ARG A 13 -0.80 -0.26 -20.18
N GLU A 14 -1.93 0.41 -20.01
CA GLU A 14 -2.09 1.46 -19.00
C GLU A 14 -3.30 1.18 -18.11
N ILE A 15 -3.15 1.46 -16.81
CA ILE A 15 -4.24 1.51 -15.85
C ILE A 15 -4.35 2.92 -15.25
N GLY A 16 -5.54 3.25 -14.75
CA GLY A 16 -5.77 4.52 -14.04
C GLY A 16 -5.67 4.34 -12.53
N LEU A 17 -4.65 4.91 -11.89
CA LEU A 17 -4.58 4.99 -10.43
C LEU A 17 -5.60 6.01 -9.91
N ARG A 18 -6.35 5.62 -8.90
CA ARG A 18 -7.25 6.50 -8.14
C ARG A 18 -7.00 6.25 -6.66
N GLY A 19 -6.86 7.33 -5.92
CA GLY A 19 -6.76 7.29 -4.47
C GLY A 19 -6.97 8.68 -3.88
N ARG A 20 -7.02 8.73 -2.56
CA ARG A 20 -7.00 9.96 -1.78
C ARG A 20 -5.83 9.86 -0.83
N ILE A 21 -5.00 10.88 -0.83
CA ILE A 21 -3.94 11.04 0.17
C ILE A 21 -4.57 11.77 1.35
N ASP A 22 -4.38 11.27 2.57
CA ASP A 22 -4.98 11.88 3.76
C ASP A 22 -4.39 13.25 4.04
N ARG A 23 -3.06 13.38 3.94
CA ARG A 23 -2.35 14.63 4.20
C ARG A 23 -1.07 14.76 3.38
N ILE A 24 -0.84 15.98 2.89
CA ILE A 24 0.35 16.38 2.13
C ILE A 24 0.89 17.63 2.79
N ASP A 25 2.12 17.57 3.29
CA ASP A 25 2.78 18.67 3.96
C ASP A 25 4.10 19.02 3.27
N GLN A 26 4.48 20.29 3.31
CA GLN A 26 5.78 20.78 2.84
C GLN A 26 6.54 21.43 4.00
N HIS A 27 7.77 20.99 4.22
CA HIS A 27 8.65 21.64 5.18
C HIS A 27 9.08 23.00 4.64
N ARG A 28 8.80 24.08 5.39
CA ARG A 28 8.97 25.45 4.89
C ARG A 28 10.41 25.85 4.60
N GLU A 29 11.36 25.32 5.38
CA GLU A 29 12.77 25.73 5.26
C GLU A 29 13.53 24.90 4.22
N THR A 30 13.24 23.59 4.14
CA THR A 30 13.95 22.67 3.24
C THR A 30 13.21 22.43 1.93
N GLY A 31 11.92 22.75 1.86
CA GLY A 31 11.05 22.44 0.73
C GLY A 31 10.66 20.96 0.63
N GLN A 32 11.13 20.11 1.55
CA GLN A 32 10.88 18.67 1.58
C GLN A 32 9.39 18.37 1.71
N TRP A 33 8.86 17.55 0.82
CA TRP A 33 7.48 17.08 0.89
C TRP A 33 7.37 15.82 1.74
N VAL A 34 6.23 15.66 2.41
CA VAL A 34 5.84 14.42 3.10
C VAL A 34 4.37 14.08 2.81
N LEU A 35 4.11 12.81 2.52
CA LEU A 35 2.76 12.24 2.38
C LEU A 35 2.46 11.42 3.63
N LEU A 36 1.36 11.74 4.30
CA LEU A 36 0.97 11.11 5.56
C LEU A 36 -0.39 10.45 5.43
N ASP A 37 -0.52 9.27 6.05
CA ASP A 37 -1.76 8.51 6.18
C ASP A 37 -2.06 8.30 7.67
N TYR A 38 -3.32 8.49 8.09
CA TYR A 38 -3.68 8.34 9.50
C TYR A 38 -4.01 6.89 9.82
N LYS A 39 -3.37 6.33 10.85
CA LYS A 39 -3.66 4.98 11.34
C LYS A 39 -4.18 5.03 12.77
N SER A 40 -5.39 4.54 13.00
CA SER A 40 -6.05 4.56 14.32
C SER A 40 -5.76 3.32 15.18
N SER A 41 -4.69 2.57 14.89
CA SER A 41 -4.32 1.40 15.68
C SER A 41 -3.65 1.83 16.99
N ASP A 42 -3.91 1.09 18.09
CA ASP A 42 -3.34 1.41 19.41
C ASP A 42 -1.81 1.34 19.45
N ALA A 43 -1.19 0.54 18.57
CA ALA A 43 0.25 0.54 18.35
C ALA A 43 0.55 0.84 16.87
N GLY A 44 1.45 1.79 16.63
CA GLY A 44 2.02 2.03 15.32
C GLY A 44 2.94 0.90 14.91
N LYS A 45 2.75 0.34 13.71
CA LYS A 45 3.76 -0.51 13.09
C LYS A 45 4.56 0.35 12.12
N PRO A 46 5.90 0.28 12.11
CA PRO A 46 6.72 0.98 11.14
C PRO A 46 6.26 0.67 9.71
N PRO A 47 6.26 1.66 8.79
CA PRO A 47 5.83 1.48 7.41
C PRO A 47 6.44 0.23 6.77
N ASP A 48 7.74 0.01 6.99
CA ASP A 48 8.43 -1.14 6.42
C ASP A 48 7.80 -2.50 6.80
N LYS A 49 7.45 -2.66 8.08
CA LYS A 49 6.81 -3.90 8.58
C LYS A 49 5.40 -4.10 8.05
N MET A 50 4.73 -3.04 7.63
CA MET A 50 3.39 -3.09 7.05
C MET A 50 3.43 -3.36 5.55
N HIS A 51 4.44 -2.81 4.87
CA HIS A 51 4.52 -2.87 3.41
C HIS A 51 5.38 -4.01 2.88
N ARG A 52 6.32 -4.52 3.67
CA ARG A 52 7.22 -5.60 3.27
C ARG A 52 7.09 -6.81 4.19
N ARG A 53 7.06 -8.00 3.59
CA ARG A 53 7.11 -9.29 4.29
C ARG A 53 8.19 -10.15 3.65
N GLN A 54 9.19 -10.57 4.44
CA GLN A 54 10.34 -11.34 3.95
C GLN A 54 11.03 -10.68 2.74
N GLY A 55 11.12 -9.34 2.74
CA GLY A 55 11.72 -8.55 1.65
C GLY A 55 10.80 -8.30 0.45
N ALA A 56 9.62 -8.93 0.37
CA ALA A 56 8.67 -8.70 -0.72
C ALA A 56 7.61 -7.65 -0.36
N TRP A 57 7.28 -6.79 -1.33
CA TRP A 57 6.17 -5.83 -1.22
C TRP A 57 4.81 -6.55 -1.18
N VAL A 58 4.06 -6.33 -0.10
CA VAL A 58 2.72 -6.89 0.14
C VAL A 58 1.63 -5.84 0.24
N ASP A 59 2.00 -4.58 0.51
CA ASP A 59 1.10 -3.43 0.51
C ASP A 59 1.78 -2.31 -0.30
N LEU A 60 1.02 -1.65 -1.18
CA LEU A 60 1.51 -0.62 -2.08
C LEU A 60 0.84 0.76 -1.84
N GLN A 61 0.11 0.94 -0.74
CA GLN A 61 -0.64 2.17 -0.44
C GLN A 61 0.27 3.41 -0.49
N LEU A 62 1.24 3.50 0.42
CA LEU A 62 2.18 4.64 0.47
C LEU A 62 3.01 4.77 -0.83
N PRO A 63 3.64 3.69 -1.37
CA PRO A 63 4.34 3.79 -2.65
C PRO A 63 3.49 4.32 -3.81
N LEU A 64 2.19 4.03 -3.86
CA LEU A 64 1.31 4.53 -4.91
C LEU A 64 0.89 5.98 -4.70
N TYR A 65 0.87 6.48 -3.46
CA TYR A 65 0.55 7.88 -3.17
C TYR A 65 1.51 8.86 -3.86
N ARG A 66 2.80 8.49 -4.04
CA ARG A 66 3.76 9.34 -4.77
C ARG A 66 3.35 9.62 -6.21
N HIS A 67 2.69 8.68 -6.89
CA HIS A 67 2.20 8.88 -8.26
C HIS A 67 0.97 9.78 -8.28
N LEU A 68 0.12 9.70 -7.25
CA LEU A 68 -1.02 10.59 -7.07
C LEU A 68 -0.58 12.02 -6.76
N ALA A 69 0.41 12.18 -5.88
CA ALA A 69 0.92 13.47 -5.44
C ALA A 69 1.56 14.28 -6.57
N ARG A 70 2.21 13.63 -7.54
CA ARG A 70 2.79 14.27 -8.72
C ARG A 70 1.80 15.12 -9.52
N GLN A 71 0.53 14.69 -9.61
CA GLN A 71 -0.50 15.50 -10.29
C GLN A 71 -0.87 16.79 -9.55
N LEU A 72 -0.54 16.88 -8.26
CA LEU A 72 -0.77 18.05 -7.41
C LEU A 72 0.45 18.98 -7.38
N GLY A 73 1.48 18.72 -8.18
CA GLY A 73 2.73 19.49 -8.19
C GLY A 73 3.71 19.11 -7.08
N VAL A 74 3.48 17.98 -6.40
CA VAL A 74 4.43 17.40 -5.42
C VAL A 74 5.42 16.54 -6.19
N ASP A 75 6.65 17.01 -6.30
CA ASP A 75 7.71 16.33 -7.05
C ASP A 75 9.04 16.34 -6.28
N GLY A 76 10.00 15.56 -6.77
CA GLY A 76 11.32 15.41 -6.15
C GLY A 76 11.40 14.25 -5.17
N ASP A 77 12.30 14.39 -4.18
CA ASP A 77 12.37 13.48 -3.05
C ASP A 77 11.16 13.73 -2.15
N VAL A 78 10.35 12.72 -1.87
CA VAL A 78 9.09 12.84 -1.13
C VAL A 78 9.07 11.78 -0.05
N LEU A 79 9.03 12.22 1.21
CA LEU A 79 8.92 11.33 2.35
C LEU A 79 7.50 10.77 2.45
N MET A 80 7.36 9.59 3.02
CA MET A 80 6.06 8.94 3.21
C MET A 80 6.01 8.30 4.59
N GLY A 81 4.84 8.32 5.23
CA GLY A 81 4.72 7.75 6.57
C GLY A 81 3.31 7.75 7.12
N TYR A 82 3.23 7.41 8.40
CA TYR A 82 1.99 7.34 9.16
C TYR A 82 1.97 8.36 10.27
N VAL A 83 0.79 8.92 10.52
CA VAL A 83 0.47 9.53 11.82
C VAL A 83 -0.39 8.51 12.58
N VAL A 84 0.18 7.97 13.66
CA VAL A 84 -0.50 6.99 14.50
C VAL A 84 -1.37 7.74 15.50
N LEU A 85 -2.65 7.40 15.54
CA LEU A 85 -3.66 8.01 16.42
C LEU A 85 -4.23 6.94 17.36
N PRO A 86 -3.50 6.58 18.43
CA PRO A 86 -3.99 5.60 19.40
C PRO A 86 -5.10 6.20 20.29
N ARG A 87 -5.81 5.35 21.05
CA ARG A 87 -6.86 5.80 21.96
C ARG A 87 -6.34 6.79 23.03
N ASP A 88 -5.11 6.62 23.50
CA ASP A 88 -4.43 7.59 24.37
C ASP A 88 -3.67 8.62 23.55
N SER A 89 -4.10 9.88 23.60
CA SER A 89 -3.47 11.02 22.92
C SER A 89 -1.97 11.19 23.19
N LYS A 90 -1.42 10.61 24.27
CA LYS A 90 0.03 10.65 24.56
C LYS A 90 0.86 9.73 23.65
N GLY A 91 0.23 8.79 22.95
CA GLY A 91 0.89 7.86 22.04
C GLY A 91 0.90 8.30 20.58
N VAL A 92 0.50 9.54 20.27
CA VAL A 92 0.53 10.05 18.90
C VAL A 92 1.98 10.15 18.44
N GLU A 93 2.30 9.41 17.38
CA GLU A 93 3.65 9.37 16.80
C GLU A 93 3.61 9.46 15.28
N GLU A 94 4.67 10.04 14.71
CA GLU A 94 4.92 10.06 13.28
C GLU A 94 5.93 8.96 12.93
N LEU A 95 5.56 8.07 12.02
CA LEU A 95 6.41 6.97 11.56
C LEU A 95 6.73 7.18 10.08
N ILE A 96 7.91 7.72 9.81
CA ILE A 96 8.41 7.94 8.44
C ILE A 96 9.10 6.68 7.93
N ALA A 97 8.84 6.34 6.66
CA ALA A 97 9.50 5.23 5.98
C ALA A 97 10.92 5.61 5.60
N ASP A 98 11.86 4.70 5.85
CA ASP A 98 13.27 4.81 5.43
C ASP A 98 13.48 4.02 4.13
N TRP A 99 12.72 4.36 3.10
CA TRP A 99 12.80 3.71 1.78
C TRP A 99 13.65 4.52 0.82
N THR A 100 14.57 3.83 0.17
CA THR A 100 15.43 4.41 -0.86
C THR A 100 14.68 4.52 -2.20
N ALA A 101 15.27 5.25 -3.15
CA ALA A 101 14.77 5.28 -4.52
C ALA A 101 14.72 3.89 -5.18
N GLU A 102 15.64 2.98 -4.78
CA GLU A 102 15.67 1.60 -5.24
C GLU A 102 14.47 0.81 -4.70
N ASP A 103 14.21 0.91 -3.39
CA ASP A 103 13.03 0.29 -2.75
C ASP A 103 11.72 0.75 -3.43
N LEU A 104 11.60 2.05 -3.72
CA LEU A 104 10.43 2.60 -4.41
C LEU A 104 10.33 2.14 -5.87
N GLY A 105 11.47 1.88 -6.52
CA GLY A 105 11.55 1.27 -7.85
C GLY A 105 11.05 -0.18 -7.84
N GLU A 106 11.39 -0.95 -6.82
CA GLU A 106 10.87 -2.31 -6.61
C GLU A 106 9.35 -2.30 -6.34
N ALA A 107 8.87 -1.34 -5.55
CA ALA A 107 7.44 -1.17 -5.29
C ALA A 107 6.68 -0.89 -6.60
N ASP A 108 7.23 -0.05 -7.48
CA ASP A 108 6.68 0.18 -8.82
C ASP A 108 6.70 -1.07 -9.69
N ALA A 109 7.81 -1.81 -9.66
CA ALA A 109 7.93 -3.06 -10.39
C ALA A 109 6.84 -4.04 -9.95
N LYS A 110 6.57 -4.14 -8.64
CA LYS A 110 5.49 -4.95 -8.09
C LYS A 110 4.11 -4.42 -8.48
N ALA A 111 3.88 -3.11 -8.42
CA ALA A 111 2.61 -2.49 -8.83
C ALA A 111 2.28 -2.80 -10.31
N ARG A 112 3.28 -2.73 -11.20
CA ARG A 112 3.09 -3.08 -12.62
C ARG A 112 2.79 -4.56 -12.82
N GLU A 113 3.52 -5.44 -12.13
CA GLU A 113 3.28 -6.88 -12.16
C GLU A 113 1.84 -7.21 -11.73
N VAL A 114 1.40 -6.68 -10.58
CA VAL A 114 0.03 -6.85 -10.09
C VAL A 114 -0.98 -6.27 -11.08
N GLY A 115 -0.72 -5.10 -11.66
CA GLY A 115 -1.57 -4.50 -12.68
C GLY A 115 -1.72 -5.38 -13.92
N ASN A 116 -0.64 -6.00 -14.40
CA ASN A 116 -0.67 -6.95 -15.49
C ASN A 116 -1.52 -8.19 -15.15
N LEU A 117 -1.30 -8.80 -13.98
CA LEU A 117 -2.08 -9.96 -13.51
C LEU A 117 -3.57 -9.65 -13.41
N ILE A 118 -3.94 -8.46 -12.90
CA ILE A 118 -5.33 -8.02 -12.82
C ILE A 118 -5.96 -7.93 -14.21
N LEU A 119 -5.27 -7.31 -15.18
CA LEU A 119 -5.77 -7.19 -16.55
C LEU A 119 -5.84 -8.54 -17.28
N ASP A 120 -4.96 -9.47 -16.94
CA ASP A 120 -4.93 -10.83 -17.50
C ASP A 120 -5.92 -11.78 -16.79
N GLY A 121 -6.62 -11.32 -15.75
CA GLY A 121 -7.57 -12.12 -14.98
C GLY A 121 -6.91 -13.20 -14.11
N VAL A 122 -5.62 -13.04 -13.78
CA VAL A 122 -4.84 -14.00 -13.01
C VAL A 122 -4.86 -13.62 -11.53
N PHE A 123 -5.63 -14.38 -10.73
CA PHE A 123 -5.77 -14.15 -9.28
C PHE A 123 -5.30 -15.34 -8.42
N TRP A 124 -4.75 -16.38 -9.05
CA TRP A 124 -4.35 -17.64 -8.42
C TRP A 124 -2.81 -17.80 -8.45
N PRO A 125 -2.17 -18.45 -7.44
CA PRO A 125 -2.76 -19.10 -6.28
C PRO A 125 -3.06 -18.15 -5.11
N PRO A 126 -4.06 -18.46 -4.27
CA PRO A 126 -4.28 -17.77 -3.01
C PRO A 126 -3.10 -18.03 -2.08
N VAL A 127 -2.79 -17.03 -1.27
CA VAL A 127 -1.81 -17.17 -0.20
C VAL A 127 -2.43 -17.99 0.93
N TYR A 128 -1.66 -18.94 1.49
CA TYR A 128 -2.04 -19.66 2.71
C TYR A 128 -1.09 -19.30 3.87
N PRO A 129 -1.62 -18.98 5.07
CA PRO A 129 -3.04 -18.84 5.39
C PRO A 129 -3.68 -17.63 4.65
N PRO A 130 -5.01 -17.65 4.43
CA PRO A 130 -5.70 -16.52 3.80
C PRO A 130 -5.48 -15.22 4.60
N PRO A 131 -5.50 -14.05 3.95
CA PRO A 131 -5.42 -12.76 4.64
C PRO A 131 -6.59 -12.58 5.61
N GLU A 132 -6.37 -11.90 6.74
CA GLU A 132 -7.38 -11.63 7.79
C GLU A 132 -8.56 -10.73 7.35
N TYR A 133 -8.63 -10.30 6.09
CA TYR A 133 -9.34 -9.10 5.69
C TYR A 133 -10.78 -9.28 5.17
N SER A 134 -11.36 -10.48 5.15
CA SER A 134 -12.75 -10.59 4.71
C SER A 134 -13.54 -11.69 5.41
N GLU A 135 -14.08 -11.38 6.58
CA GLU A 135 -15.15 -12.19 7.18
C GLU A 135 -16.38 -12.25 6.23
N ASP A 136 -16.65 -11.17 5.50
CA ASP A 136 -17.80 -11.05 4.60
C ASP A 136 -17.79 -12.05 3.44
N LEU A 137 -16.61 -12.36 2.90
CA LEU A 137 -16.43 -13.35 1.85
C LEU A 137 -15.95 -14.70 2.38
N ALA A 138 -15.57 -14.82 3.65
CA ALA A 138 -15.06 -16.06 4.24
C ALA A 138 -16.02 -17.25 4.05
N ALA A 139 -17.34 -17.00 4.06
CA ALA A 139 -18.35 -18.03 3.79
C ALA A 139 -18.34 -18.52 2.33
N ILE A 140 -18.09 -17.62 1.37
CA ILE A 140 -18.00 -17.96 -0.07
C ILE A 140 -16.64 -18.61 -0.37
N CYS A 141 -15.56 -18.05 0.20
CA CYS A 141 -14.18 -18.52 0.04
C CYS A 141 -13.86 -19.78 0.84
N GLN A 142 -14.79 -20.23 1.70
CA GLN A 142 -14.67 -21.40 2.57
C GLN A 142 -13.47 -21.33 3.54
N ASP A 143 -13.04 -20.13 3.92
CA ASP A 143 -11.85 -19.90 4.74
C ASP A 143 -11.92 -20.61 6.11
N ASN A 144 -13.15 -20.89 6.60
CA ASN A 144 -13.42 -21.51 7.90
C ASN A 144 -13.93 -22.96 7.83
N ILE A 145 -13.99 -23.60 6.66
CA ILE A 145 -14.49 -24.99 6.55
C ILE A 145 -13.38 -25.98 6.93
N TYR A 146 -13.37 -26.39 8.21
CA TYR A 146 -12.59 -27.52 8.69
C TYR A 146 -13.23 -28.85 8.24
N ALA A 147 -12.84 -29.34 7.06
CA ALA A 147 -13.01 -30.74 6.69
C ALA A 147 -11.93 -31.19 5.70
N ARG A 148 -10.68 -31.30 6.15
CA ARG A 148 -9.81 -32.34 5.59
C ARG A 148 -10.35 -33.68 6.09
N ARG A 149 -11.28 -34.29 5.35
CA ARG A 149 -11.42 -35.75 5.43
C ARG A 149 -10.06 -36.30 5.03
N GLY A 150 -9.29 -36.74 6.01
CA GLY A 150 -8.18 -37.64 5.77
C GLY A 150 -8.74 -38.81 4.96
N THR A 151 -8.15 -39.01 3.79
CA THR A 151 -8.27 -40.24 3.02
C THR A 151 -7.96 -41.41 3.95
N GLU A 152 -8.89 -42.36 4.03
CA GLU A 152 -8.59 -43.75 4.44
C GLU A 152 -7.55 -44.37 3.52
#